data_AF-A0A8T3LNG2-F1
#
_entry.id   AF-A0A8T3LNG2-F1
#
_cell.length_a   1.000
_cell.length_b   1.000
_cell.length_c   1.000
_cell.angle_alpha   90.00
_cell.angle_beta   90.00
_cell.angle_gamma   90.00
#
_symmetry.space_group_name_H-M   'P 1'
#
loop_
_entity.id
_entity.type
_entity.pdbx_description
1 polymer ?
#
loop_
_entity_poly.entity_id
_entity_poly.type
_entity_poly.pdbx_seq_one_letter_code
_entity_poly.pdbx_strand_id
1 'polypeptide(L)'
;MAMPRKLKLMNVFLNGYSYQGVAKSVTLPKLTRKLENYRGAGMNGSAPVDLGLDDDALSMEWSLGGFPDSVIWELYAATGVDAVPIRFAG
;
A
#
# COMPACT_ATOMS: atom_id res chain seq x y z
N MET A 1 -19.83 5.06 -22.62
CA MET A 1 -19.92 5.92 -21.42
C MET A 1 -20.04 5.01 -20.21
N ALA A 2 -19.00 4.93 -19.37
CA ALA A 2 -19.04 4.10 -18.17
C ALA A 2 -19.79 4.84 -17.04
N MET A 3 -20.52 4.11 -16.20
CA MET A 3 -21.12 4.71 -15.00
C MET A 3 -20.02 5.20 -14.05
N PRO A 4 -20.21 6.33 -13.34
CA PRO A 4 -19.30 6.77 -12.29
C PRO A 4 -19.10 5.68 -11.23
N ARG A 5 -17.85 5.30 -10.97
CA ARG A 5 -17.48 4.29 -9.97
C ARG A 5 -17.09 4.99 -8.67
N LYS A 6 -17.69 4.58 -7.56
CA LYS A 6 -17.37 5.09 -6.22
C LYS A 6 -17.25 3.91 -5.26
N LEU A 7 -16.18 3.90 -4.47
CA LEU A 7 -15.99 2.96 -3.37
C LEU A 7 -17.10 3.17 -2.33
N LYS A 8 -17.81 2.09 -1.96
CA LYS A 8 -18.93 2.15 -1.00
C LYS A 8 -18.65 1.40 0.29
N LEU A 9 -17.92 0.31 0.21
CA LEU A 9 -17.58 -0.57 1.32
C LEU A 9 -16.15 -1.04 1.15
N MET A 10 -15.49 -1.35 2.26
CA MET A 10 -14.16 -1.93 2.25
C MET A 10 -14.04 -3.00 3.33
N ASN A 11 -13.06 -3.86 3.15
CA ASN A 11 -12.59 -4.81 4.14
C ASN A 11 -11.06 -4.90 4.08
N VAL A 12 -10.45 -5.22 5.22
CA VAL A 12 -9.03 -5.57 5.33
C VAL A 12 -8.96 -6.97 5.92
N PHE A 13 -8.16 -7.82 5.30
CA PHE A 13 -7.83 -9.13 5.82
C PHE A 13 -6.39 -9.12 6.33
N LEU A 14 -6.18 -9.65 7.53
CA LEU A 14 -4.84 -9.90 8.08
C LEU A 14 -4.74 -11.38 8.39
N ASN A 15 -3.80 -12.08 7.75
CA ASN A 15 -3.65 -13.53 7.91
C ASN A 15 -4.95 -14.33 7.71
N GLY A 16 -5.76 -13.90 6.73
CA GLY A 16 -7.07 -14.49 6.44
C GLY A 16 -8.21 -14.09 7.39
N TYR A 17 -7.92 -13.42 8.52
CA TYR A 17 -8.94 -12.89 9.42
C TYR A 17 -9.55 -11.61 8.87
N SER A 18 -10.88 -11.50 8.94
CA SER A 18 -11.65 -10.38 8.36
C SER A 18 -11.88 -9.27 9.39
N TYR A 19 -11.53 -8.03 9.04
CA TYR A 19 -11.81 -6.83 9.85
C TYR A 19 -13.04 -6.06 9.33
N GLN A 20 -14.00 -6.75 8.73
CA GLN A 20 -15.21 -6.11 8.23
C GLN A 20 -15.98 -5.48 9.38
N GLY A 21 -16.29 -4.19 9.24
CA GLY A 21 -16.97 -3.43 10.30
C GLY A 21 -16.05 -2.98 11.45
N VAL A 22 -14.78 -3.38 11.46
CA VAL A 22 -13.76 -2.95 12.43
C VAL A 22 -12.74 -2.00 11.77
N ALA A 23 -12.31 -2.29 10.54
CA ALA A 23 -11.40 -1.43 9.79
C ALA A 23 -12.08 -0.09 9.45
N LYS A 24 -11.51 1.03 9.95
CA LYS A 24 -12.08 2.38 9.85
C LYS A 24 -11.56 3.16 8.65
N SER A 25 -10.26 3.09 8.39
CA SER A 25 -9.63 3.73 7.23
C SER A 25 -8.48 2.87 6.70
N VAL A 26 -8.17 3.04 5.43
CA VAL A 26 -7.01 2.42 4.78
C VAL A 26 -6.38 3.40 3.81
N THR A 27 -5.06 3.50 3.86
CA THR A 27 -4.22 4.23 2.94
C THR A 27 -3.44 3.20 2.14
N LEU A 28 -3.86 2.98 0.89
CA LEU A 28 -3.18 2.06 -0.02
C LEU A 28 -1.77 2.57 -0.34
N PRO A 29 -0.80 1.68 -0.62
CA PRO A 29 0.53 2.08 -1.03
C PRO A 29 0.49 3.00 -2.24
N LYS A 30 1.21 4.12 -2.13
CA LYS A 30 1.40 5.00 -3.27
C LYS A 30 2.53 4.43 -4.11
N LEU A 31 2.16 3.81 -5.24
CA LEU A 31 3.12 3.21 -6.16
C LEU A 31 3.90 4.30 -6.93
N THR A 32 4.88 4.90 -6.27
CA THR A 32 5.81 5.86 -6.86
C THR A 32 7.01 5.15 -7.47
N ARG A 33 7.52 5.72 -8.56
CA ARG A 33 8.75 5.28 -9.22
C ARG A 33 9.88 6.22 -8.85
N LYS A 34 11.05 5.67 -8.61
CA LYS A 34 12.27 6.44 -8.39
C LYS A 34 12.82 6.85 -9.75
N LEU A 35 12.65 8.13 -10.08
CA LEU A 35 13.06 8.68 -11.37
C LEU A 35 14.27 9.59 -11.20
N GLU A 36 15.33 9.32 -11.96
CA GLU A 36 16.49 10.19 -12.06
C GLU A 36 16.44 10.95 -13.39
N ASN A 37 16.50 12.28 -13.34
CA ASN A 37 16.52 13.08 -14.56
C ASN A 37 17.91 13.02 -15.19
N TYR A 38 18.04 12.25 -16.26
CA TYR A 38 19.27 12.09 -16.99
C TYR A 38 19.33 13.03 -18.21
N ARG A 39 20.51 13.60 -18.47
CA ARG A 39 20.79 14.37 -19.68
C ARG A 39 22.16 14.04 -20.23
N GLY A 40 22.19 13.30 -21.32
CA GLY A 40 23.40 12.97 -22.07
C GLY A 40 23.84 14.05 -23.06
N ALA A 41 25.02 13.87 -23.65
CA ALA A 41 25.54 14.75 -24.69
C ALA A 41 24.64 14.74 -25.94
N GLY A 42 24.34 15.90 -26.49
CA GLY A 42 23.44 16.06 -27.64
C GLY A 42 21.95 16.08 -27.30
N MET A 43 21.56 15.94 -26.02
CA MET A 43 20.16 16.03 -25.61
C MET A 43 19.72 17.49 -25.36
N ASN A 44 18.66 17.92 -26.04
CA ASN A 44 18.06 19.26 -25.85
C ASN A 44 17.28 19.40 -24.52
N GLY A 45 16.98 18.29 -23.83
CA GLY A 45 16.32 18.27 -22.52
C GLY A 45 16.66 17.01 -21.72
N SER A 46 16.26 16.98 -20.45
CA SER A 46 16.42 15.80 -19.59
C SER A 46 15.31 14.78 -19.83
N ALA A 47 15.63 13.49 -19.70
CA ALA A 47 14.66 12.40 -19.71
C ALA A 47 14.72 11.65 -18.36
N PRO A 48 13.57 11.30 -17.76
CA PRO A 48 13.55 10.52 -16.53
C PRO A 48 13.95 9.06 -16.81
N VAL A 49 14.97 8.59 -16.10
CA VAL A 49 15.38 7.18 -16.07
C VAL A 49 14.75 6.52 -14.85
N ASP A 50 14.16 5.36 -15.06
CA ASP A 50 13.44 4.62 -14.04
C ASP A 50 14.38 3.66 -13.30
N LEU A 51 14.53 3.87 -12.00
CA LEU A 51 15.35 3.06 -11.10
C LEU A 51 14.54 2.07 -10.26
N GLY A 52 13.24 1.92 -10.55
CA GLY A 52 12.36 1.00 -9.86
C GLY A 52 11.36 1.70 -8.95
N LEU A 53 10.89 0.96 -7.94
CA LEU A 53 9.98 1.49 -6.92
C LEU A 53 10.75 2.41 -5.98
N ASP A 54 10.06 3.43 -5.49
CA ASP A 54 10.54 4.28 -4.40
C ASP A 54 10.62 3.49 -3.09
N ASP A 55 11.45 3.95 -2.15
CA ASP A 55 11.80 3.18 -0.94
C ASP A 55 10.54 2.88 -0.08
N ASP A 56 9.58 3.82 -0.04
CA ASP A 56 8.31 3.69 0.70
C ASP A 56 7.11 3.29 -0.18
N ALA A 57 7.32 2.93 -1.45
CA ALA A 57 6.23 2.71 -2.41
C ALA A 57 5.30 1.54 -2.06
N LEU A 58 5.74 0.64 -1.18
CA LEU A 58 4.97 -0.52 -0.70
C LEU A 58 4.42 -0.35 0.73
N SER A 59 4.66 0.80 1.36
CA SER A 59 4.12 1.08 2.69
C SER A 59 2.59 1.23 2.66
N MET A 60 1.91 0.65 3.63
CA MET A 60 0.45 0.69 3.76
C MET A 60 0.08 1.03 5.20
N GLU A 61 -0.93 1.87 5.36
CA GLU A 61 -1.49 2.20 6.67
C GLU A 61 -2.97 1.80 6.70
N TRP A 62 -3.43 1.32 7.84
CA TRP A 62 -4.84 1.11 8.09
C TRP A 62 -5.13 1.34 9.57
N SER A 63 -6.36 1.74 9.87
CA SER A 63 -6.79 2.03 11.24
C SER A 63 -7.99 1.17 11.64
N LEU A 64 -8.04 0.82 12.92
CA LEU A 64 -9.09 0.01 13.52
C LEU A 64 -10.00 0.87 14.40
N GLY A 65 -11.28 0.52 14.42
CA GLY A 65 -12.22 0.97 15.43
C GLY A 65 -12.17 0.04 16.63
N GLY A 66 -11.31 0.34 17.61
CA GLY A 66 -11.19 -0.45 18.86
C GLY A 66 -9.75 -0.83 19.19
N PHE A 67 -9.60 -1.70 20.18
CA PHE A 67 -8.30 -2.22 20.59
C PHE A 67 -7.86 -3.37 19.66
N PRO A 68 -6.58 -3.48 19.29
CA PRO A 68 -6.11 -4.57 18.43
C PRO A 68 -6.29 -5.93 19.11
N ASP A 69 -6.65 -6.93 18.31
CA ASP A 69 -6.83 -8.32 18.74
C ASP A 69 -5.51 -9.11 18.74
N SER A 70 -5.54 -10.35 19.22
CA SER A 70 -4.35 -11.21 19.27
C SER A 70 -3.73 -11.44 17.89
N VAL A 71 -4.54 -11.47 16.82
CA VAL A 71 -4.05 -11.65 15.44
C VAL A 71 -3.10 -10.52 15.04
N ILE A 72 -3.42 -9.27 15.40
CA ILE A 72 -2.52 -8.13 15.15
C ILE A 72 -1.29 -8.19 16.04
N TRP A 73 -1.47 -8.50 17.33
CA TRP A 73 -0.35 -8.52 18.27
C TRP A 73 0.67 -9.62 17.98
N GLU A 74 0.23 -10.78 17.50
CA GLU A 74 1.12 -11.88 17.09
C GLU A 74 1.97 -11.53 15.86
N LEU A 75 1.48 -10.63 15.00
CA LEU A 75 2.17 -10.20 13.78
C LEU A 75 3.05 -8.96 14.00
N TYR A 76 2.93 -8.31 15.16
CA TYR A 76 3.74 -7.15 15.48
C TYR A 76 5.23 -7.54 15.56
N ALA A 77 6.07 -6.79 14.85
CA ALA A 77 7.51 -7.03 14.75
C ALA A 77 7.88 -8.43 14.21
N ALA A 78 7.03 -9.04 13.39
CA ALA A 78 7.38 -10.27 12.67
C ALA A 78 8.68 -10.08 11.85
N THR A 79 9.53 -11.09 11.84
CA THR A 79 10.91 -10.98 11.31
C THR A 79 11.03 -11.22 9.80
N GLY A 80 10.02 -11.84 9.18
CA GLY A 80 9.98 -12.07 7.75
C GLY A 80 9.40 -10.88 6.99
N VAL A 81 9.97 -10.58 5.82
CA VAL A 81 9.50 -9.48 4.94
C VAL A 81 8.06 -9.71 4.45
N ASP A 82 7.64 -10.97 4.33
CA ASP A 82 6.32 -11.43 3.91
C ASP A 82 5.47 -12.01 5.06
N ALA A 83 5.94 -11.88 6.32
CA ALA A 83 5.30 -12.51 7.47
C ALA A 83 3.96 -11.87 7.86
N VAL A 84 3.64 -10.69 7.33
CA VAL A 84 2.37 -9.97 7.58
C VAL A 84 1.53 -9.95 6.29
N PRO A 85 0.76 -11.02 6.00
CA PRO A 85 -0.09 -11.06 4.83
C PRO A 85 -1.33 -10.18 5.03
N ILE A 86 -1.23 -8.94 4.55
CA ILE A 86 -2.34 -7.98 4.51
C ILE A 86 -3.00 -7.96 3.13
N ARG A 87 -4.33 -7.89 3.10
CA ARG A 87 -5.10 -7.76 1.85
C ARG A 87 -6.24 -6.76 2.00
N PHE A 88 -6.30 -5.79 1.09
CA PHE A 88 -7.44 -4.90 0.94
C PHE A 88 -8.49 -5.49 -0.03
N ALA A 89 -9.77 -5.29 0.27
CA ALA A 89 -10.89 -5.59 -0.62
C ALA A 89 -11.90 -4.43 -0.60
N GLY A 90 -12.14 -3.78 -1.73
CA GLY A 90 -13.06 -2.65 -1.88
C GLY A 90 -13.29 -2.26 -3.33
#